data_AF-A0A9D0ZPC1-F1
#
_entry.id   AF-A0A9D0ZPC1-F1
#
_cell.length_a   1.000
_cell.length_b   1.000
_cell.length_c   1.000
_cell.angle_alpha   90.00
_cell.angle_beta   90.00
_cell.angle_gamma   90.00
#
_symmetry.space_group_name_H-M   'P 1'
#
loop_
_entity.id
_entity.type
_entity.pdbx_description
1 polymer ?
#
loop_
_entity_poly.entity_id
_entity_poly.type
_entity_poly.pdbx_seq_one_letter_code
_entity_poly.pdbx_strand_id
1 'polypeptide(L)'
;MRAEAVAVSRERYEGKGPQGRFYQGDTLLLLDELAREYAKEVKLVYMDPPFLTGERFVMRARVGAADWKAGKGSMVLPAFSDAMEPEAYYAMMRRTIEGCHTLLRDDGMLFLHCDFRTSARLRLILDDVFGEGNLLNEIAWVYHTGGTARRYFSRKHDTILFYRKTRKYDFNISAVLRAPTEPKQNHMRRHVDPDGRVYRSIRSGGRVYTYYDDDPVPPSDVWDDVSHLQQRDPQRTGYDTQKPLALLERIVRCASREGELVLDPFAGSGTTLEAAHLLSRRFVGVDKCPLVPNILRRRLDGAPWELVQEAEVAGGACEAGILRGVGFYHLTLESIPMPWDLLDNWALGYLYGDELRVLSQSARSKKQPEIPREMEIPVYEGEIGLRLSDVRGKSYYYRIIHERN
;
A
#
# COMPACT_ATOMS: atom_id res chain seq x y z
N MET A 1 5.43 34.01 15.68
CA MET A 1 6.81 33.73 16.20
C MET A 1 7.60 32.98 15.13
N ARG A 2 8.93 33.11 15.08
CA ARG A 2 9.74 32.44 14.04
C ARG A 2 9.97 30.97 14.39
N ALA A 3 9.64 30.08 13.46
CA ALA A 3 9.94 28.65 13.60
C ALA A 3 11.36 28.34 13.10
N GLU A 4 12.07 27.46 13.81
CA GLU A 4 13.44 27.05 13.47
C GLU A 4 13.41 25.76 12.65
N ALA A 5 14.03 25.72 11.48
CA ALA A 5 14.06 24.52 10.65
C ALA A 5 14.92 23.41 11.30
N VAL A 6 14.43 22.18 11.29
CA VAL A 6 15.10 21.00 11.87
C VAL A 6 15.10 19.83 10.90
N ALA A 7 15.96 18.85 11.15
CA ALA A 7 15.98 17.59 10.40
C ALA A 7 15.18 16.52 11.16
N VAL A 8 14.36 15.76 10.44
CA VAL A 8 13.54 14.68 11.01
C VAL A 8 13.69 13.43 10.15
N SER A 9 14.25 12.36 10.72
CA SER A 9 14.38 11.05 10.06
C SER A 9 13.14 10.17 10.25
N ARG A 10 12.32 10.46 11.27
CA ARG A 10 11.18 9.63 11.64
C ARG A 10 9.95 10.43 11.99
N GLU A 11 8.79 10.03 11.46
CA GLU A 11 7.48 10.45 11.99
C GLU A 11 6.80 9.26 12.64
N ARG A 12 6.24 9.46 13.84
CA ARG A 12 5.44 8.46 14.54
C ARG A 12 4.01 8.95 14.66
N TYR A 13 3.08 8.14 14.18
CA TYR A 13 1.64 8.35 14.27
C TYR A 13 1.06 7.36 15.27
N GLU A 14 0.30 7.88 16.25
CA GLU A 14 -0.45 7.07 17.19
C GLU A 14 -1.87 6.81 16.65
N GLY A 15 -2.45 5.67 17.00
CA GLY A 15 -3.74 5.28 16.46
C GLY A 15 -4.27 3.97 17.03
N LYS A 16 -5.31 3.43 16.39
CA LYS A 16 -5.91 2.14 16.77
C LYS A 16 -5.49 1.03 15.82
N GLY A 17 -5.22 -0.16 16.37
CA GLY A 17 -4.87 -1.35 15.58
C GLY A 17 -3.37 -1.65 15.60
N PRO A 18 -2.89 -2.56 14.74
CA PRO A 18 -1.49 -2.96 14.72
C PRO A 18 -0.60 -1.88 14.13
N GLN A 19 0.59 -1.72 14.72
CA GLN A 19 1.63 -0.82 14.25
C GLN A 19 2.09 -1.20 12.84
N GLY A 20 2.20 -0.20 11.97
CA GLY A 20 2.87 -0.32 10.68
C GLY A 20 4.14 0.52 10.58
N ARG A 21 4.92 0.29 9.53
CA ARG A 21 6.07 1.11 9.17
C ARG A 21 6.19 1.28 7.66
N PHE A 22 6.61 2.46 7.24
CA PHE A 22 6.92 2.76 5.86
C PHE A 22 8.32 3.39 5.78
N TYR A 23 9.16 2.84 4.91
CA TYR A 23 10.49 3.36 4.62
C TYR A 23 10.46 4.10 3.28
N GLN A 24 10.77 5.39 3.31
CA GLN A 24 10.97 6.17 2.10
C GLN A 24 12.42 6.00 1.64
N GLY A 25 12.63 5.23 0.59
CA GLY A 25 13.97 4.94 0.08
C GLY A 25 13.98 3.86 -1.00
N ASP A 26 15.16 3.57 -1.54
CA ASP A 26 15.32 2.48 -2.50
C ASP A 26 15.38 1.14 -1.76
N THR A 27 14.47 0.22 -2.13
CA THR A 27 14.36 -1.12 -1.56
C THR A 27 15.69 -1.85 -1.52
N LEU A 28 16.52 -1.76 -2.57
CA LEU A 28 17.81 -2.46 -2.60
C LEU A 28 18.81 -1.95 -1.57
N LEU A 29 18.74 -0.66 -1.24
CA LEU A 29 19.61 -0.04 -0.23
C LEU A 29 19.15 -0.37 1.19
N LEU A 30 17.86 -0.66 1.35
CA LEU A 30 17.24 -0.96 2.64
C LEU A 30 17.22 -2.45 3.00
N LEU A 31 17.59 -3.36 2.08
CA LEU A 31 17.52 -4.81 2.32
C LEU A 31 18.26 -5.26 3.60
N ASP A 32 19.45 -4.72 3.86
CA ASP A 32 20.25 -5.09 5.04
C ASP A 32 19.64 -4.56 6.35
N GLU A 33 19.00 -3.39 6.31
CA GLU A 33 18.25 -2.85 7.44
C GLU A 33 16.99 -3.69 7.71
N LEU A 34 16.22 -3.97 6.66
CA LEU A 34 15.03 -4.82 6.74
C LEU A 34 15.38 -6.22 7.24
N ALA A 35 16.51 -6.79 6.80
CA ALA A 35 16.96 -8.11 7.25
C ALA A 35 17.36 -8.10 8.73
N ARG A 36 18.01 -7.05 9.22
CA ARG A 36 18.35 -6.92 10.64
C ARG A 36 17.10 -6.85 11.52
N GLU A 37 16.03 -6.26 11.03
CA GLU A 37 14.82 -6.04 11.83
C GLU A 37 13.73 -7.11 11.66
N TYR A 38 13.58 -7.68 10.46
CA TYR A 38 12.41 -8.51 10.12
C TYR A 38 12.78 -9.90 9.57
N ALA A 39 14.04 -10.34 9.67
CA ALA A 39 14.44 -11.67 9.20
C ALA A 39 13.56 -12.76 9.82
N LYS A 40 12.95 -13.58 8.97
CA LYS A 40 12.03 -14.66 9.35
C LYS A 40 10.80 -14.21 10.13
N GLU A 41 10.39 -12.95 10.03
CA GLU A 41 9.16 -12.44 10.67
C GLU A 41 8.00 -12.23 9.69
N VAL A 42 8.30 -11.98 8.42
CA VAL A 42 7.30 -11.61 7.42
C VAL A 42 6.43 -12.81 7.07
N LYS A 43 5.11 -12.67 7.19
CA LYS A 43 4.16 -13.72 6.82
C LYS A 43 3.85 -13.68 5.32
N LEU A 44 3.61 -12.50 4.80
CA LEU A 44 3.14 -12.27 3.44
C LEU A 44 3.98 -11.21 2.78
N VAL A 45 4.49 -11.50 1.60
CA VAL A 45 5.05 -10.50 0.68
C VAL A 45 4.08 -10.35 -0.49
N TYR A 46 3.65 -9.12 -0.75
CA TYR A 46 3.05 -8.75 -2.04
C TYR A 46 3.99 -7.79 -2.73
N MET A 47 4.31 -8.03 -3.99
CA MET A 47 5.17 -7.15 -4.78
C MET A 47 4.55 -6.85 -6.14
N ASP A 48 4.54 -5.56 -6.48
CA ASP A 48 4.05 -5.02 -7.76
C ASP A 48 5.16 -4.13 -8.36
N PRO A 49 6.28 -4.72 -8.80
CA PRO A 49 7.40 -3.97 -9.35
C PRO A 49 7.04 -3.31 -10.69
N PRO A 50 7.87 -2.39 -11.21
CA PRO A 50 7.89 -1.98 -12.62
C PRO A 50 7.75 -3.15 -13.62
N PHE A 51 7.04 -2.98 -14.74
CA PHE A 51 6.76 -4.06 -15.72
C PHE A 51 7.56 -3.94 -17.03
N LEU A 52 8.64 -3.15 -17.04
CA LEU A 52 9.46 -2.89 -18.24
C LEU A 52 8.62 -2.44 -19.45
N THR A 53 7.62 -1.59 -19.22
CA THR A 53 6.81 -1.00 -20.31
C THR A 53 7.62 -0.02 -21.17
N GLY A 54 8.72 0.52 -20.61
CA GLY A 54 9.45 1.65 -21.18
C GLY A 54 8.78 3.01 -20.94
N GLU A 55 7.66 3.03 -20.20
CA GLU A 55 6.91 4.25 -19.92
C GLU A 55 7.41 4.98 -18.67
N ARG A 56 7.02 6.25 -18.57
CA ARG A 56 7.17 7.06 -17.35
C ARG A 56 5.80 7.24 -16.74
N PHE A 57 5.68 6.84 -15.48
CA PHE A 57 4.44 6.91 -14.74
C PHE A 57 4.40 8.17 -13.90
N VAL A 58 3.20 8.71 -13.74
CA VAL A 58 2.99 9.98 -13.07
C VAL A 58 1.96 9.86 -11.95
N MET A 59 2.00 10.83 -11.05
CA MET A 59 0.88 11.12 -10.17
C MET A 59 0.24 12.42 -10.63
N ARG A 60 -1.09 12.40 -10.77
CA ARG A 60 -1.90 13.60 -10.98
C ARG A 60 -2.30 14.15 -9.61
N ALA A 61 -1.42 14.94 -9.01
CA ALA A 61 -1.62 15.58 -7.73
C ALA A 61 -2.70 16.67 -7.80
N ARG A 62 -3.48 16.79 -6.73
CA ARG A 62 -4.54 17.80 -6.57
C ARG A 62 -3.98 19.01 -5.85
N VAL A 63 -4.12 20.19 -6.44
CA VAL A 63 -3.58 21.47 -5.93
C VAL A 63 -4.72 22.36 -5.45
N GLY A 64 -4.65 22.80 -4.20
CA GLY A 64 -5.67 23.65 -3.59
C GLY A 64 -7.05 22.98 -3.47
N ALA A 65 -8.00 23.70 -2.87
CA ALA A 65 -9.31 23.14 -2.57
C ALA A 65 -10.17 22.88 -3.81
N ALA A 66 -9.96 23.64 -4.89
CA ALA A 66 -10.70 23.50 -6.13
C ALA A 66 -10.52 22.11 -6.75
N ASP A 67 -9.27 21.62 -6.86
CA ASP A 67 -8.96 20.30 -7.39
C ASP A 67 -9.54 19.17 -6.52
N TRP A 68 -9.50 19.35 -5.19
CA TRP A 68 -10.08 18.39 -4.24
C TRP A 68 -11.60 18.32 -4.34
N LYS A 69 -12.29 19.46 -4.50
CA LYS A 69 -13.74 19.52 -4.75
C LYS A 69 -14.10 18.87 -6.09
N ALA A 70 -13.34 19.15 -7.14
CA ALA A 70 -13.55 18.58 -8.48
C ALA A 70 -13.13 17.10 -8.58
N GLY A 71 -12.31 16.62 -7.65
CA GLY A 71 -11.72 15.28 -7.68
C GLY A 71 -10.67 15.08 -8.78
N LYS A 72 -10.16 16.15 -9.41
CA LYS A 72 -9.25 16.11 -10.56
C LYS A 72 -7.90 16.72 -10.18
N GLY A 73 -6.81 15.98 -10.44
CA GLY A 73 -5.47 16.52 -10.24
C GLY A 73 -5.04 17.41 -11.40
N SER A 74 -4.62 18.63 -11.10
CA SER A 74 -4.11 19.60 -12.09
C SER A 74 -2.61 19.51 -12.31
N MET A 75 -1.84 18.98 -11.35
CA MET A 75 -0.38 18.92 -11.43
C MET A 75 0.10 17.50 -11.70
N VAL A 76 0.89 17.35 -12.76
CA VAL A 76 1.48 16.07 -13.15
C VAL A 76 2.89 15.98 -12.59
N LEU A 77 3.14 14.99 -11.72
CA LEU A 77 4.42 14.77 -11.05
C LEU A 77 4.99 13.40 -11.41
N PRO A 78 6.31 13.26 -11.56
CA PRO A 78 6.92 11.96 -11.80
C PRO A 78 6.70 11.03 -10.59
N ALA A 79 6.23 9.81 -10.85
CA ALA A 79 6.06 8.79 -9.84
C ALA A 79 7.21 7.77 -9.91
N PHE A 80 7.33 7.06 -11.04
CA PHE A 80 8.39 6.10 -11.32
C PHE A 80 8.61 5.95 -12.83
N SER A 81 9.66 5.23 -13.22
CA SER A 81 10.03 4.99 -14.62
C SER A 81 10.34 3.52 -14.84
N ASP A 82 9.74 2.95 -15.87
CA ASP A 82 9.94 1.55 -16.29
C ASP A 82 10.98 1.41 -17.41
N ALA A 83 11.64 2.51 -17.77
CA ALA A 83 12.68 2.56 -18.79
C ALA A 83 14.04 2.04 -18.28
N MET A 84 14.05 0.92 -17.55
CA MET A 84 15.28 0.24 -17.12
C MET A 84 15.78 -0.71 -18.20
N GLU A 85 17.10 -0.87 -18.30
CA GLU A 85 17.67 -1.93 -19.12
C GLU A 85 17.22 -3.31 -18.56
N PRO A 86 16.75 -4.24 -19.40
CA PRO A 86 16.20 -5.51 -18.94
C PRO A 86 17.09 -6.31 -17.98
N GLU A 87 18.39 -6.48 -18.25
CA GLU A 87 19.27 -7.24 -17.35
C GLU A 87 19.46 -6.55 -16.01
N ALA A 88 19.58 -5.22 -15.99
CA ALA A 88 19.60 -4.44 -14.76
C ALA A 88 18.30 -4.61 -13.94
N TYR A 89 17.14 -4.67 -14.61
CA TYR A 89 15.87 -4.93 -13.97
C TYR A 89 15.80 -6.32 -13.35
N TYR A 90 16.20 -7.35 -14.08
CA TYR A 90 16.18 -8.72 -13.54
C TYR A 90 17.22 -8.92 -12.44
N ALA A 91 18.36 -8.23 -12.50
CA ALA A 91 19.33 -8.20 -11.41
C ALA A 91 18.76 -7.52 -10.15
N MET A 92 18.07 -6.38 -10.31
CA MET A 92 17.35 -5.73 -9.21
C MET A 92 16.30 -6.67 -8.62
N MET A 93 15.45 -7.28 -9.46
CA MET A 93 14.40 -8.18 -9.02
C MET A 93 14.95 -9.41 -8.31
N ARG A 94 16.02 -10.03 -8.81
CA ARG A 94 16.68 -11.15 -8.13
C ARG A 94 17.11 -10.78 -6.71
N ARG A 95 17.82 -9.66 -6.55
CA ARG A 95 18.26 -9.20 -5.22
C ARG A 95 17.09 -8.90 -4.28
N THR A 96 16.03 -8.26 -4.78
CA THR A 96 14.82 -7.99 -4.00
C THR A 96 14.10 -9.28 -3.59
N ILE A 97 13.99 -10.26 -4.49
CA ILE A 97 13.36 -11.56 -4.24
C ILE A 97 14.17 -12.36 -3.20
N GLU A 98 15.50 -12.39 -3.31
CA GLU A 98 16.40 -13.01 -2.32
C GLU A 98 16.28 -12.35 -0.94
N GLY A 99 16.20 -11.02 -0.90
CA GLY A 99 15.91 -10.25 0.31
C GLY A 99 14.57 -10.67 0.91
N CYS A 100 13.50 -10.65 0.12
CA CYS A 100 12.17 -11.07 0.57
C CYS A 100 12.15 -12.51 1.08
N HIS A 101 12.85 -13.43 0.42
CA HIS A 101 12.98 -14.82 0.89
C HIS A 101 13.65 -14.91 2.27
N THR A 102 14.64 -14.06 2.54
CA THR A 102 15.30 -13.96 3.85
C THR A 102 14.36 -13.45 4.94
N LEU A 103 13.52 -12.46 4.61
CA LEU A 103 12.55 -11.85 5.52
C LEU A 103 11.36 -12.75 5.84
N LEU A 104 10.95 -13.61 4.90
CA LEU A 104 9.80 -14.49 5.07
C LEU A 104 10.00 -15.51 6.19
N ARG A 105 8.96 -15.79 6.97
CA ARG A 105 8.83 -16.97 7.83
C ARG A 105 8.84 -18.25 7.01
N ASP A 106 9.14 -19.38 7.64
CA ASP A 106 9.11 -20.70 6.97
C ASP A 106 7.73 -21.07 6.42
N ASP A 107 6.66 -20.57 7.05
CA ASP A 107 5.26 -20.71 6.61
C ASP A 107 4.73 -19.51 5.82
N GLY A 108 5.64 -18.64 5.38
CA GLY A 108 5.34 -17.42 4.64
C GLY A 108 5.08 -17.65 3.16
N MET A 109 4.45 -16.66 2.53
CA MET A 109 4.01 -16.70 1.14
C MET A 109 4.36 -15.42 0.40
N LEU A 110 4.51 -15.52 -0.91
CA LEU A 110 4.85 -14.42 -1.81
C LEU A 110 3.89 -14.39 -2.99
N PHE A 111 3.36 -13.20 -3.28
CA PHE A 111 2.59 -12.88 -4.47
C PHE A 111 3.36 -11.84 -5.28
N LEU A 112 3.79 -12.20 -6.49
CA LEU A 112 4.48 -11.29 -7.41
C LEU A 112 3.56 -10.97 -8.57
N HIS A 113 3.14 -9.71 -8.66
CA HIS A 113 2.35 -9.16 -9.74
C HIS A 113 3.26 -8.76 -10.91
N CYS A 114 2.93 -9.23 -12.12
CA CYS A 114 3.67 -8.92 -13.34
C CYS A 114 2.74 -8.99 -14.55
N ASP A 115 3.24 -8.60 -15.72
CA ASP A 115 2.55 -8.84 -16.98
C ASP A 115 3.32 -9.81 -17.88
N PHE A 116 2.76 -10.07 -19.06
CA PHE A 116 3.30 -11.01 -20.04
C PHE A 116 4.76 -10.72 -20.47
N ARG A 117 5.29 -9.51 -20.26
CA ARG A 117 6.68 -9.18 -20.64
C ARG A 117 7.69 -9.75 -19.67
N THR A 118 7.36 -9.75 -18.38
CA THR A 118 8.30 -10.09 -17.30
C THR A 118 8.00 -11.43 -16.64
N SER A 119 6.77 -11.95 -16.76
CA SER A 119 6.29 -13.14 -16.04
C SER A 119 7.22 -14.35 -16.19
N ALA A 120 7.63 -14.71 -17.41
CA ALA A 120 8.47 -15.89 -17.64
C ALA A 120 9.85 -15.79 -16.98
N ARG A 121 10.51 -14.64 -17.05
CA ARG A 121 11.86 -14.46 -16.45
C ARG A 121 11.78 -14.33 -14.94
N LEU A 122 10.76 -13.63 -14.41
CA LEU A 122 10.54 -13.52 -12.96
C LEU A 122 10.17 -14.87 -12.36
N ARG A 123 9.43 -15.71 -13.09
CA ARG A 123 9.14 -17.09 -12.72
C ARG A 123 10.42 -17.91 -12.53
N LEU A 124 11.36 -17.87 -13.48
CA LEU A 124 12.63 -18.60 -13.36
C LEU A 124 13.48 -18.11 -12.17
N ILE A 125 13.50 -16.80 -11.92
CA ILE A 125 14.20 -16.23 -10.74
C ILE A 125 13.54 -16.74 -9.44
N LEU A 126 12.21 -16.79 -9.38
CA LEU A 126 11.50 -17.34 -8.23
C LEU A 126 11.77 -18.84 -8.06
N ASP A 127 11.83 -19.61 -9.14
CA ASP A 127 12.17 -21.04 -9.07
C ASP A 127 13.60 -21.26 -8.54
N ASP A 128 14.57 -20.42 -8.92
CA ASP A 128 15.93 -20.48 -8.38
C ASP A 128 15.98 -20.19 -6.87
N VAL A 129 15.19 -19.19 -6.41
CA VAL A 129 15.25 -18.69 -5.02
C VAL A 129 14.37 -19.51 -4.07
N PHE A 130 13.15 -19.84 -4.49
CA PHE A 130 12.15 -20.54 -3.67
C PHE A 130 12.12 -22.05 -3.95
N GLY A 131 12.65 -22.50 -5.08
CA GLY A 131 12.51 -23.87 -5.57
C GLY A 131 11.22 -24.08 -6.35
N GLU A 132 11.32 -24.73 -7.52
CA GLU A 132 10.19 -24.99 -8.42
C GLU A 132 8.98 -25.66 -7.74
N GLY A 133 9.23 -26.62 -6.84
CA GLY A 133 8.18 -27.33 -6.09
C GLY A 133 7.44 -26.49 -5.04
N ASN A 134 7.77 -25.21 -4.93
CA ASN A 134 7.13 -24.23 -4.04
C ASN A 134 6.27 -23.20 -4.78
N LEU A 135 6.20 -23.25 -6.12
CA LEU A 135 5.08 -22.63 -6.83
C LEU A 135 3.78 -23.30 -6.37
N LEU A 136 2.83 -22.49 -5.91
CA LEU A 136 1.46 -22.95 -5.64
C LEU A 136 0.55 -22.73 -6.84
N ASN A 137 0.62 -21.55 -7.47
CA ASN A 137 -0.22 -21.26 -8.63
C ASN A 137 0.28 -20.06 -9.46
N GLU A 138 -0.29 -19.91 -10.65
CA GLU A 138 -0.23 -18.71 -11.49
C GLU A 138 -1.65 -18.15 -11.65
N ILE A 139 -1.88 -16.97 -11.08
CA ILE A 139 -3.20 -16.36 -11.05
C ILE A 139 -3.34 -15.37 -12.21
N ALA A 140 -4.39 -15.51 -13.02
CA ALA A 140 -4.74 -14.56 -14.06
C ALA A 140 -5.72 -13.54 -13.51
N TRP A 141 -5.27 -12.30 -13.27
CA TRP A 141 -6.15 -11.21 -12.86
C TRP A 141 -6.72 -10.50 -14.09
N VAL A 142 -7.98 -10.79 -14.41
CA VAL A 142 -8.63 -10.44 -15.67
C VAL A 142 -9.32 -9.08 -15.59
N TYR A 143 -9.16 -8.29 -16.64
CA TYR A 143 -9.84 -7.02 -16.85
C TYR A 143 -10.80 -7.09 -18.03
N HIS A 144 -12.02 -6.60 -17.80
CA HIS A 144 -13.08 -6.51 -18.82
C HIS A 144 -12.96 -5.27 -19.69
N THR A 145 -12.17 -4.28 -19.26
CA THR A 145 -11.94 -3.02 -19.97
C THR A 145 -10.62 -3.07 -20.77
N GLY A 146 -10.33 -2.03 -21.56
CA GLY A 146 -9.11 -1.94 -22.38
C GLY A 146 -9.35 -2.21 -23.88
N GLY A 147 -8.39 -1.78 -24.70
CA GLY A 147 -8.51 -1.79 -26.16
C GLY A 147 -8.59 -3.19 -26.78
N THR A 148 -9.16 -3.24 -27.99
CA THR A 148 -9.20 -4.46 -28.80
C THR A 148 -8.00 -4.49 -29.74
N ALA A 149 -7.15 -5.49 -29.60
CA ALA A 149 -6.04 -5.70 -30.53
C ALA A 149 -6.57 -6.22 -31.88
N ARG A 150 -6.01 -5.70 -32.98
CA ARG A 150 -6.38 -6.14 -34.36
C ARG A 150 -5.39 -7.13 -34.97
N ARG A 151 -4.20 -7.28 -34.38
CA ARG A 151 -3.09 -8.08 -34.94
C ARG A 151 -2.78 -9.34 -34.12
N TYR A 152 -3.30 -9.43 -32.91
CA TYR A 152 -3.10 -10.52 -31.95
C TYR A 152 -4.24 -10.51 -30.93
N PHE A 153 -4.33 -11.52 -30.06
CA PHE A 153 -5.36 -11.58 -29.03
C PHE A 153 -5.21 -10.43 -28.02
N SER A 154 -6.31 -9.77 -27.70
CA SER A 154 -6.31 -8.68 -26.72
C SER A 154 -5.74 -9.16 -25.39
N ARG A 155 -4.73 -8.45 -24.89
CA ARG A 155 -4.17 -8.68 -23.55
C ARG A 155 -5.19 -8.17 -22.54
N LYS A 156 -5.71 -9.08 -21.73
CA LYS A 156 -6.88 -8.87 -20.86
C LYS A 156 -6.64 -9.37 -19.42
N HIS A 157 -5.40 -9.67 -19.07
CA HIS A 157 -5.04 -10.05 -17.72
C HIS A 157 -3.59 -9.72 -17.41
N ASP A 158 -3.34 -9.52 -16.13
CA ASP A 158 -2.00 -9.53 -15.54
C ASP A 158 -1.80 -10.88 -14.82
N THR A 159 -0.55 -11.27 -14.60
CA THR A 159 -0.18 -12.53 -13.96
C THR A 159 0.30 -12.26 -12.54
N ILE A 160 -0.22 -13.01 -11.57
CA ILE A 160 0.26 -13.01 -10.19
C ILE A 160 0.86 -14.38 -9.89
N LEU A 161 2.18 -14.45 -9.74
CA LEU A 161 2.92 -15.65 -9.38
C LEU A 161 2.79 -15.87 -7.87
N PHE A 162 2.30 -17.04 -7.46
CA PHE A 162 2.03 -17.35 -6.05
C PHE A 162 2.93 -18.48 -5.55
N TYR A 163 3.81 -18.14 -4.61
CA TYR A 163 4.77 -19.05 -3.99
C TYR A 163 4.56 -19.18 -2.48
N ARG A 164 4.92 -20.35 -1.96
CA ARG A 164 5.20 -20.55 -0.52
C ARG A 164 6.72 -20.56 -0.31
N LYS A 165 7.19 -20.22 0.89
CA LYS A 165 8.62 -20.32 1.22
C LYS A 165 9.09 -21.77 1.33
N THR A 166 8.34 -22.59 2.07
CA THR A 166 8.66 -24.01 2.29
C THR A 166 7.41 -24.87 2.11
N ARG A 167 7.55 -26.20 2.22
CA ARG A 167 6.40 -27.12 2.19
C ARG A 167 5.40 -26.88 3.32
N LYS A 168 5.83 -26.26 4.43
CA LYS A 168 4.94 -25.77 5.49
C LYS A 168 4.44 -24.41 5.04
N TYR A 169 3.13 -24.24 4.93
CA TYR A 169 2.50 -22.95 4.63
C TYR A 169 1.10 -22.92 5.24
N ASP A 170 0.58 -21.73 5.50
CA ASP A 170 -0.75 -21.54 6.10
C ASP A 170 -1.58 -20.59 5.23
N PHE A 171 -2.40 -21.19 4.35
CA PHE A 171 -3.28 -20.51 3.41
C PHE A 171 -4.75 -20.77 3.77
N ASN A 172 -5.53 -19.70 3.92
CA ASN A 172 -6.95 -19.76 4.29
C ASN A 172 -7.85 -19.43 3.09
N ILE A 173 -8.20 -20.48 2.35
CA ILE A 173 -9.15 -20.33 1.25
C ILE A 173 -10.55 -19.94 1.73
N SER A 174 -10.95 -20.37 2.95
CA SER A 174 -12.27 -20.03 3.50
C SER A 174 -12.46 -18.54 3.79
N ALA A 175 -11.37 -17.77 3.94
CA ALA A 175 -11.43 -16.32 4.15
C ALA A 175 -11.79 -15.51 2.89
N VAL A 176 -11.82 -16.17 1.71
CA VAL A 176 -12.05 -15.51 0.42
C VAL A 176 -13.12 -16.21 -0.41
N LEU A 177 -13.98 -17.01 0.21
CA LEU A 177 -15.12 -17.63 -0.47
C LEU A 177 -16.01 -16.55 -1.09
N ARG A 178 -16.56 -16.88 -2.25
CA ARG A 178 -17.44 -15.99 -3.01
C ARG A 178 -18.86 -16.51 -2.95
N ALA A 179 -19.80 -15.62 -3.20
CA ALA A 179 -21.17 -16.02 -3.46
C ALA A 179 -21.20 -17.08 -4.59
N PRO A 180 -22.14 -18.04 -4.53
CA PRO A 180 -22.28 -19.04 -5.57
C PRO A 180 -22.48 -18.35 -6.92
N THR A 181 -21.73 -18.77 -7.93
CA THR A 181 -22.02 -18.35 -9.30
C THR A 181 -23.26 -19.08 -9.81
N GLU A 182 -24.04 -18.45 -10.69
CA GLU A 182 -25.13 -19.15 -11.37
C GLU A 182 -24.64 -20.49 -11.92
N PRO A 183 -25.42 -21.57 -11.74
CA PRO A 183 -24.99 -22.89 -12.14
C PRO A 183 -24.72 -22.92 -13.64
N LYS A 184 -23.44 -22.94 -14.03
CA LYS A 184 -23.04 -23.19 -15.42
C LYS A 184 -23.64 -24.52 -15.85
N GLN A 185 -24.16 -24.60 -17.07
CA GLN A 185 -24.60 -25.87 -17.65
C GLN A 185 -23.41 -26.82 -17.62
N ASN A 186 -23.48 -27.80 -16.73
CA ASN A 186 -22.57 -28.93 -16.68
C ASN A 186 -23.40 -30.20 -16.91
N HIS A 187 -22.76 -31.24 -17.42
CA HIS A 187 -23.41 -32.54 -17.65
C HIS A 187 -23.68 -33.32 -16.36
N MET A 188 -23.46 -32.71 -15.18
CA MET A 188 -23.67 -33.37 -13.90
C MET A 188 -25.16 -33.37 -13.54
N ARG A 189 -25.65 -34.55 -13.19
CA ARG A 189 -27.05 -34.74 -12.76
C ARG A 189 -27.31 -33.92 -11.49
N ARG A 190 -28.33 -33.09 -11.52
CA ARG A 190 -28.81 -32.34 -10.36
C ARG A 190 -29.69 -33.24 -9.51
N HIS A 191 -29.47 -33.20 -8.21
CA HIS A 191 -30.24 -33.87 -7.18
C HIS A 191 -30.80 -32.83 -6.22
N VAL A 192 -31.85 -33.19 -5.48
CA VAL A 192 -32.46 -32.35 -4.46
C VAL A 192 -32.46 -33.15 -3.17
N ASP A 193 -31.96 -32.56 -2.09
CA ASP A 193 -31.95 -33.19 -0.77
C ASP A 193 -33.32 -33.02 -0.07
N PRO A 194 -33.54 -33.68 1.09
CA PRO A 194 -34.81 -33.56 1.82
C PRO A 194 -35.18 -32.14 2.26
N ASP A 195 -34.19 -31.25 2.39
CA ASP A 195 -34.37 -29.85 2.78
C ASP A 195 -34.63 -28.94 1.56
N GLY A 196 -34.70 -29.52 0.35
CA GLY A 196 -34.97 -28.81 -0.89
C GLY A 196 -33.74 -28.17 -1.54
N ARG A 197 -32.54 -28.40 -1.02
CA ARG A 197 -31.30 -27.85 -1.57
C ARG A 197 -30.85 -28.67 -2.77
N VAL A 198 -30.44 -27.95 -3.82
CA VAL A 198 -29.96 -28.59 -5.04
C VAL A 198 -28.49 -28.89 -4.91
N TYR A 199 -28.11 -30.14 -5.20
CA TYR A 199 -26.73 -30.58 -5.17
C TYR A 199 -26.36 -31.41 -6.39
N ARG A 200 -25.05 -31.50 -6.62
CA ARG A 200 -24.42 -32.39 -7.60
C ARG A 200 -23.46 -33.28 -6.86
N SER A 201 -23.30 -34.53 -7.31
CA SER A 201 -22.31 -35.42 -6.72
C SER A 201 -21.44 -36.07 -7.79
N ILE A 202 -20.16 -36.23 -7.48
CA ILE A 202 -19.20 -36.97 -8.29
C ILE A 202 -18.50 -38.00 -7.42
N ARG A 203 -18.28 -39.18 -7.98
CA ARG A 203 -17.46 -40.21 -7.34
C ARG A 203 -16.06 -40.17 -7.97
N SER A 204 -15.05 -39.90 -7.16
CA SER A 204 -13.65 -39.89 -7.59
C SER A 204 -12.77 -40.53 -6.52
N GLY A 205 -11.88 -41.43 -6.92
CA GLY A 205 -10.97 -42.13 -5.99
C GLY A 205 -11.69 -42.89 -4.86
N GLY A 206 -12.91 -43.41 -5.11
CA GLY A 206 -13.72 -44.12 -4.12
C GLY A 206 -14.50 -43.22 -3.15
N ARG A 207 -14.28 -41.90 -3.14
CA ARG A 207 -15.01 -40.92 -2.33
C ARG A 207 -16.12 -40.25 -3.16
N VAL A 208 -17.23 -39.92 -2.49
CA VAL A 208 -18.32 -39.12 -3.09
C VAL A 208 -18.14 -37.68 -2.63
N TYR A 209 -18.07 -36.77 -3.59
CA TYR A 209 -18.02 -35.33 -3.34
C TYR A 209 -19.37 -34.73 -3.69
N THR A 210 -20.00 -34.07 -2.73
CA THR A 210 -21.29 -33.38 -2.89
C THR A 210 -21.04 -31.88 -2.95
N TYR A 211 -21.59 -31.22 -3.97
CA TYR A 211 -21.50 -29.78 -4.18
C TYR A 211 -22.91 -29.20 -4.22
N TYR A 212 -23.24 -28.34 -3.27
CA TYR A 212 -24.52 -27.65 -3.29
C TYR A 212 -24.45 -26.39 -4.16
N ASP A 213 -25.53 -26.10 -4.87
CA ASP A 213 -25.62 -24.96 -5.79
C ASP A 213 -25.61 -23.62 -5.04
N ASP A 214 -25.97 -23.60 -3.76
CA ASP A 214 -26.03 -22.43 -2.86
C ASP A 214 -24.82 -22.31 -1.92
N ASP A 215 -23.89 -23.27 -1.94
CA ASP A 215 -22.67 -23.18 -1.11
C ASP A 215 -21.70 -22.12 -1.65
N PRO A 216 -21.09 -21.28 -0.79
CA PRO A 216 -20.03 -20.38 -1.19
C PRO A 216 -18.86 -21.14 -1.80
N VAL A 217 -18.31 -20.62 -2.91
CA VAL A 217 -17.25 -21.30 -3.66
C VAL A 217 -15.91 -20.58 -3.51
N PRO A 218 -14.80 -21.30 -3.39
CA PRO A 218 -13.48 -20.68 -3.45
C PRO A 218 -13.27 -20.03 -4.83
N PRO A 219 -12.55 -18.89 -4.90
CA PRO A 219 -12.14 -18.34 -6.18
C PRO A 219 -11.20 -19.31 -6.90
N SER A 220 -11.33 -19.37 -8.23
CA SER A 220 -10.35 -20.00 -9.10
C SER A 220 -9.05 -19.18 -9.15
N ASP A 221 -8.06 -19.67 -9.89
CA ASP A 221 -6.87 -18.94 -10.29
C ASP A 221 -7.11 -17.90 -11.39
N VAL A 222 -8.26 -17.96 -12.08
CA VAL A 222 -8.74 -16.87 -12.92
C VAL A 222 -9.61 -15.93 -12.08
N TRP A 223 -9.12 -14.72 -11.84
CA TRP A 223 -9.82 -13.67 -11.08
C TRP A 223 -10.43 -12.65 -12.03
N ASP A 224 -11.70 -12.85 -12.37
CA ASP A 224 -12.49 -12.01 -13.27
C ASP A 224 -13.53 -11.14 -12.54
N ASP A 225 -13.59 -11.23 -11.22
CA ASP A 225 -14.57 -10.58 -10.36
C ASP A 225 -14.04 -9.34 -9.65
N VAL A 226 -12.72 -9.10 -9.71
CA VAL A 226 -12.09 -7.89 -9.19
C VAL A 226 -11.68 -7.01 -10.37
N SER A 227 -12.44 -5.95 -10.64
CA SER A 227 -12.14 -5.05 -11.76
C SER A 227 -11.01 -4.07 -11.45
N HIS A 228 -10.35 -3.57 -12.49
CA HIS A 228 -9.44 -2.42 -12.39
C HIS A 228 -10.19 -1.16 -11.93
N LEU A 229 -9.44 -0.24 -11.32
CA LEU A 229 -10.00 1.05 -10.92
C LEU A 229 -10.47 1.84 -12.14
N GLN A 230 -11.70 2.33 -12.09
CA GLN A 230 -12.22 3.27 -13.09
C GLN A 230 -11.79 4.71 -12.75
N GLN A 231 -11.74 5.61 -13.72
CA GLN A 231 -11.24 6.99 -13.50
C GLN A 231 -11.96 7.75 -12.36
N ARG A 232 -13.24 7.46 -12.13
CA ARG A 232 -14.07 8.12 -11.10
C ARG A 232 -14.15 7.36 -9.78
N ASP A 233 -13.42 6.26 -9.64
CA ASP A 233 -13.45 5.43 -8.43
C ASP A 233 -13.03 6.25 -7.20
N PRO A 234 -13.82 6.27 -6.10
CA PRO A 234 -13.53 7.07 -4.91
C PRO A 234 -12.16 6.79 -4.28
N GLN A 235 -11.64 5.55 -4.39
CA GLN A 235 -10.37 5.16 -3.79
C GLN A 235 -9.14 5.66 -4.55
N ARG A 236 -9.31 6.34 -5.70
CA ARG A 236 -8.18 6.83 -6.50
C ARG A 236 -7.42 7.97 -5.85
N THR A 237 -6.13 7.72 -5.65
CA THR A 237 -5.15 8.67 -5.12
C THR A 237 -4.69 9.69 -6.18
N GLY A 238 -4.67 9.27 -7.44
CA GLY A 238 -4.05 10.01 -8.56
C GLY A 238 -2.72 9.42 -9.00
N TYR A 239 -2.18 8.43 -8.27
CA TYR A 239 -1.00 7.65 -8.63
C TYR A 239 -1.33 6.67 -9.76
N ASP A 240 -0.55 6.69 -10.84
CA ASP A 240 -0.75 5.78 -11.98
C ASP A 240 -0.58 4.32 -11.56
N THR A 241 -1.24 3.39 -12.26
CA THR A 241 -1.17 1.94 -12.00
C THR A 241 -1.62 1.45 -10.61
N GLN A 242 -2.23 2.32 -9.80
CA GLN A 242 -2.84 1.95 -8.51
C GLN A 242 -3.74 0.71 -8.64
N LYS A 243 -3.44 -0.32 -7.84
CA LYS A 243 -4.25 -1.54 -7.74
C LYS A 243 -5.51 -1.32 -6.87
N PRO A 244 -6.61 -2.04 -7.11
CA PRO A 244 -7.84 -1.91 -6.32
C PRO A 244 -7.69 -2.52 -4.92
N LEU A 245 -8.23 -1.87 -3.89
CA LEU A 245 -8.18 -2.35 -2.52
C LEU A 245 -8.72 -3.78 -2.37
N ALA A 246 -9.83 -4.10 -3.05
CA ALA A 246 -10.42 -5.44 -3.02
C ALA A 246 -9.49 -6.56 -3.52
N LEU A 247 -8.55 -6.26 -4.44
CA LEU A 247 -7.54 -7.21 -4.90
C LEU A 247 -6.57 -7.54 -3.76
N LEU A 248 -6.05 -6.51 -3.08
CA LEU A 248 -5.09 -6.68 -2.00
C LEU A 248 -5.74 -7.26 -0.75
N GLU A 249 -6.98 -6.88 -0.43
CA GLU A 249 -7.73 -7.49 0.66
C GLU A 249 -7.91 -9.00 0.46
N ARG A 250 -8.19 -9.45 -0.77
CA ARG A 250 -8.26 -10.89 -1.09
C ARG A 250 -6.94 -11.59 -0.76
N ILE A 251 -5.82 -11.05 -1.24
CA ILE A 251 -4.48 -11.62 -1.02
C ILE A 251 -4.14 -11.64 0.47
N VAL A 252 -4.31 -10.52 1.17
CA VAL A 252 -4.02 -10.41 2.61
C VAL A 252 -4.88 -11.35 3.44
N ARG A 253 -6.19 -11.46 3.15
CA ARG A 253 -7.12 -12.34 3.87
C ARG A 253 -6.75 -13.81 3.77
N CYS A 254 -6.41 -14.31 2.57
CA CYS A 254 -6.11 -15.72 2.38
C CYS A 254 -4.69 -16.07 2.84
N ALA A 255 -3.74 -15.14 2.77
CA ALA A 255 -2.33 -15.43 3.00
C ALA A 255 -1.76 -14.94 4.35
N SER A 256 -2.59 -14.39 5.25
CA SER A 256 -2.16 -13.95 6.59
C SER A 256 -3.29 -14.00 7.63
N ARG A 257 -2.93 -13.87 8.91
CA ARG A 257 -3.82 -13.73 10.07
C ARG A 257 -3.65 -12.37 10.74
N GLU A 258 -4.58 -12.01 11.59
CA GLU A 258 -4.49 -10.77 12.39
C GLU A 258 -3.18 -10.74 13.19
N GLY A 259 -2.57 -9.55 13.30
CA GLY A 259 -1.27 -9.33 13.93
C GLY A 259 -0.05 -9.78 13.12
N GLU A 260 -0.22 -10.61 12.08
CA GLU A 260 0.88 -11.04 11.23
C GLU A 260 1.41 -9.91 10.34
N LEU A 261 2.65 -10.05 9.90
CA LEU A 261 3.37 -9.01 9.19
C LEU A 261 3.25 -9.17 7.67
N VAL A 262 2.74 -8.13 7.00
CA VAL A 262 2.68 -7.99 5.54
C VAL A 262 3.78 -7.05 5.06
N LEU A 263 4.56 -7.45 4.07
CA LEU A 263 5.60 -6.64 3.43
C LEU A 263 5.20 -6.28 1.99
N ASP A 264 5.34 -5.01 1.64
CA ASP A 264 5.31 -4.53 0.27
C ASP A 264 6.60 -3.75 -0.07
N PRO A 265 7.55 -4.36 -0.82
CA PRO A 265 8.80 -3.71 -1.18
C PRO A 265 8.68 -2.73 -2.35
N PHE A 266 7.48 -2.55 -2.91
CA PHE A 266 7.17 -1.61 -3.99
C PHE A 266 5.81 -0.94 -3.72
N ALA A 267 5.69 -0.30 -2.56
CA ALA A 267 4.41 0.06 -1.98
C ALA A 267 3.57 1.02 -2.86
N GLY A 268 4.22 1.86 -3.68
CA GLY A 268 3.58 2.78 -4.61
C GLY A 268 2.44 3.56 -3.95
N SER A 269 1.23 3.40 -4.47
CA SER A 269 0.01 4.03 -3.91
C SER A 269 -0.40 3.60 -2.49
N GLY A 270 0.32 2.68 -1.84
CA GLY A 270 0.09 2.22 -0.46
C GLY A 270 -1.11 1.28 -0.28
N THR A 271 -1.64 0.71 -1.35
CA THR A 271 -2.90 -0.07 -1.30
C THR A 271 -2.74 -1.36 -0.47
N THR A 272 -1.59 -2.02 -0.55
CA THR A 272 -1.28 -3.21 0.27
C THR A 272 -1.23 -2.88 1.76
N LEU A 273 -0.64 -1.73 2.12
CA LEU A 273 -0.50 -1.29 3.50
C LEU A 273 -1.86 -0.93 4.11
N GLU A 274 -2.71 -0.25 3.32
CA GLU A 274 -4.10 0.03 3.69
C GLU A 274 -4.90 -1.26 3.89
N ALA A 275 -4.80 -2.23 2.98
CA ALA A 275 -5.46 -3.53 3.12
C ALA A 275 -4.99 -4.28 4.38
N ALA A 276 -3.68 -4.29 4.64
CA ALA A 276 -3.12 -4.91 5.84
C ALA A 276 -3.68 -4.26 7.11
N HIS A 277 -3.66 -2.93 7.20
CA HIS A 277 -4.17 -2.20 8.35
C HIS A 277 -5.67 -2.44 8.59
N LEU A 278 -6.51 -2.30 7.55
CA LEU A 278 -7.97 -2.52 7.65
C LEU A 278 -8.31 -3.94 8.10
N LEU A 279 -7.46 -4.91 7.74
CA LEU A 279 -7.57 -6.28 8.16
C LEU A 279 -6.86 -6.55 9.49
N SER A 280 -6.41 -5.56 10.25
CA SER A 280 -5.71 -5.77 11.53
C SER A 280 -4.43 -6.62 11.40
N ARG A 281 -3.64 -6.37 10.35
CA ARG A 281 -2.27 -6.89 10.20
C ARG A 281 -1.25 -5.79 10.47
N ARG A 282 -0.04 -6.15 10.89
CA ARG A 282 1.11 -5.24 10.86
C ARG A 282 1.58 -5.11 9.41
N PHE A 283 2.19 -3.99 9.05
CA PHE A 283 2.75 -3.82 7.71
C PHE A 283 4.13 -3.18 7.72
N VAL A 284 4.94 -3.54 6.73
CA VAL A 284 6.14 -2.82 6.32
C VAL A 284 5.99 -2.49 4.83
N GLY A 285 6.16 -1.23 4.48
CA GLY A 285 6.18 -0.77 3.08
C GLY A 285 7.48 -0.07 2.74
N VAL A 286 7.91 -0.18 1.49
CA VAL A 286 9.08 0.57 0.98
C VAL A 286 8.73 1.20 -0.35
N ASP A 287 9.04 2.48 -0.53
CA ASP A 287 9.01 3.14 -1.84
C ASP A 287 9.92 4.39 -1.84
N LYS A 288 10.59 4.65 -2.97
CA LYS A 288 11.46 5.82 -3.12
C LYS A 288 10.72 7.08 -3.59
N CYS A 289 9.50 6.95 -4.07
CA CYS A 289 8.73 8.06 -4.61
C CYS A 289 8.34 9.04 -3.48
N PRO A 290 8.72 10.32 -3.56
CA PRO A 290 8.45 11.29 -2.49
C PRO A 290 6.97 11.60 -2.29
N LEU A 291 6.12 11.20 -3.23
CA LEU A 291 4.68 11.44 -3.19
C LEU A 291 3.95 10.45 -2.28
N VAL A 292 4.55 9.28 -2.00
CA VAL A 292 3.91 8.17 -1.28
C VAL A 292 3.58 8.54 0.16
N PRO A 293 4.46 9.18 0.96
CA PRO A 293 4.10 9.64 2.31
C PRO A 293 2.81 10.47 2.37
N ASN A 294 2.58 11.38 1.42
CA ASN A 294 1.34 12.17 1.36
C ASN A 294 0.09 11.32 1.08
N ILE A 295 0.23 10.24 0.31
CA ILE A 295 -0.85 9.29 0.09
C ILE A 295 -1.13 8.50 1.38
N LEU A 296 -0.08 7.99 2.02
CA LEU A 296 -0.18 7.18 3.23
C LEU A 296 -0.80 7.95 4.39
N ARG A 297 -0.42 9.20 4.61
CA ARG A 297 -1.01 10.08 5.64
C ARG A 297 -2.53 10.20 5.55
N ARG A 298 -3.11 10.04 4.35
CA ARG A 298 -4.58 10.04 4.14
C ARG A 298 -5.20 8.66 4.29
N ARG A 299 -4.54 7.63 3.76
CA ARG A 299 -5.04 6.25 3.78
C ARG A 299 -5.01 5.64 5.17
N LEU A 300 -4.00 6.02 5.94
CA LEU A 300 -3.69 5.51 7.28
C LEU A 300 -4.04 6.56 8.35
N ASP A 301 -4.96 7.47 8.06
CA ASP A 301 -5.42 8.44 9.05
C ASP A 301 -6.09 7.71 10.23
N GLY A 302 -5.63 8.00 11.45
CA GLY A 302 -6.04 7.30 12.67
C GLY A 302 -5.40 5.91 12.90
N ALA A 303 -4.54 5.44 11.99
CA ALA A 303 -3.76 4.22 12.15
C ALA A 303 -2.44 4.49 12.89
N PRO A 304 -1.92 3.54 13.70
CA PRO A 304 -0.60 3.66 14.26
C PRO A 304 0.45 3.22 13.23
N TRP A 305 1.31 4.15 12.79
CA TRP A 305 2.39 3.84 11.85
C TRP A 305 3.60 4.76 11.98
N GLU A 306 4.74 4.34 11.45
CA GLU A 306 5.97 5.13 11.41
C GLU A 306 6.39 5.39 9.96
N LEU A 307 6.76 6.63 9.65
CA LEU A 307 7.54 6.98 8.45
C LEU A 307 9.01 7.01 8.84
N VAL A 308 9.86 6.30 8.10
CA VAL A 308 11.32 6.37 8.20
C VAL A 308 11.86 6.91 6.87
N GLN A 309 12.71 7.92 6.94
CA GLN A 309 13.25 8.63 5.77
C GLN A 309 14.65 9.19 6.08
N GLU A 310 15.34 9.66 5.05
CA GLU A 310 16.57 10.43 5.25
C GLU A 310 16.29 11.78 5.91
N ALA A 311 17.09 12.13 6.92
CA ALA A 311 16.95 13.41 7.63
C ALA A 311 17.55 14.55 6.81
N GLU A 312 16.70 15.43 6.30
CA GLU A 312 17.12 16.65 5.60
C GLU A 312 16.54 17.90 6.27
N VAL A 313 17.37 18.95 6.38
CA VAL A 313 16.89 20.28 6.77
C VAL A 313 16.38 21.00 5.52
N ALA A 314 15.06 21.00 5.33
CA ALA A 314 14.44 21.76 4.26
C ALA A 314 14.47 23.27 4.59
N GLY A 315 15.13 24.06 3.74
CA GLY A 315 15.12 25.52 3.86
C GLY A 315 13.75 26.15 3.58
N GLY A 316 13.51 27.34 4.13
CA GLY A 316 12.29 28.11 3.93
C GLY A 316 11.77 28.70 5.24
N ALA A 317 11.35 29.97 5.22
CA ALA A 317 10.82 30.64 6.41
C ALA A 317 9.40 30.14 6.72
N CYS A 318 9.13 29.92 8.01
CA CYS A 318 7.81 29.64 8.54
C CYS A 318 7.62 30.45 9.83
N GLU A 319 6.45 31.07 9.96
CA GLU A 319 6.03 31.78 11.15
C GLU A 319 4.72 31.18 11.64
N ALA A 320 4.68 30.93 12.95
CA ALA A 320 3.50 30.41 13.62
C ALA A 320 3.23 31.19 14.90
N GLY A 321 1.97 31.54 15.12
CA GLY A 321 1.47 32.04 16.39
C GLY A 321 1.19 30.86 17.33
N ILE A 322 1.48 31.03 18.62
CA ILE A 322 1.18 30.02 19.64
C ILE A 322 0.52 30.69 20.84
N LEU A 323 -0.62 30.13 21.25
CA LEU A 323 -1.35 30.52 22.45
C LEU A 323 -1.48 29.31 23.37
N ARG A 324 -1.08 29.46 24.64
CA ARG A 324 -1.25 28.41 25.65
C ARG A 324 -2.63 28.57 26.31
N GLY A 325 -3.51 27.61 26.06
CA GLY A 325 -4.79 27.46 26.76
C GLY A 325 -4.68 26.57 28.00
N VAL A 326 -5.82 26.22 28.59
CA VAL A 326 -5.89 25.26 29.70
C VAL A 326 -5.76 23.84 29.14
N GLY A 327 -4.55 23.28 29.20
CA GLY A 327 -4.28 21.89 28.80
C GLY A 327 -3.98 21.68 27.31
N PHE A 328 -4.02 22.74 26.48
CA PHE A 328 -3.67 22.68 25.06
C PHE A 328 -2.85 23.89 24.60
N TYR A 329 -2.03 23.68 23.57
CA TYR A 329 -1.47 24.73 22.74
C TYR A 329 -2.34 24.89 21.51
N HIS A 330 -2.75 26.13 21.23
CA HIS A 330 -3.40 26.52 20.00
C HIS A 330 -2.37 27.18 19.09
N LEU A 331 -2.13 26.57 17.92
CA LEU A 331 -1.16 27.06 16.95
C LEU A 331 -1.86 27.60 15.70
N THR A 332 -1.40 28.74 15.21
CA THR A 332 -1.89 29.36 13.96
C THR A 332 -0.73 29.52 12.99
N LEU A 333 -0.87 29.04 11.76
CA LEU A 333 0.09 29.28 10.69
C LEU A 333 -0.04 30.73 10.17
N GLU A 334 0.98 31.55 10.39
CA GLU A 334 1.04 32.95 9.94
C GLU A 334 1.65 33.02 8.53
N SER A 335 2.77 32.33 8.32
CA SER A 335 3.44 32.21 7.02
C SER A 335 4.12 30.84 6.86
N ILE A 336 4.20 30.37 5.61
CA ILE A 336 4.72 29.04 5.25
C ILE A 336 5.65 29.16 4.03
N PRO A 337 6.58 28.21 3.80
CA PRO A 337 7.61 28.34 2.75
C PRO A 337 7.10 28.01 1.34
N MET A 338 5.78 28.02 1.13
CA MET A 338 5.12 27.70 -0.14
C MET A 338 3.80 28.46 -0.29
N PRO A 339 3.26 28.64 -1.50
CA PRO A 339 1.87 29.09 -1.68
C PRO A 339 0.88 28.16 -0.97
N TRP A 340 -0.18 28.72 -0.38
CA TRP A 340 -1.17 27.96 0.42
C TRP A 340 -1.83 26.80 -0.33
N ASP A 341 -2.05 26.96 -1.64
CA ASP A 341 -2.63 25.90 -2.47
C ASP A 341 -1.69 24.72 -2.71
N LEU A 342 -0.37 24.92 -2.57
CA LEU A 342 0.62 23.85 -2.64
C LEU A 342 0.76 23.09 -1.32
N LEU A 343 0.24 23.63 -0.20
CA LEU A 343 0.20 22.88 1.05
C LEU A 343 -0.82 21.73 0.90
N ASP A 344 -0.34 20.51 1.05
CA ASP A 344 -1.10 19.28 0.85
C ASP A 344 -1.64 18.75 2.18
N ASN A 345 -0.78 18.78 3.20
CA ASN A 345 -1.10 18.38 4.57
C ASN A 345 -0.08 18.98 5.55
N TRP A 346 -0.47 19.12 6.82
CA TRP A 346 0.41 19.55 7.90
C TRP A 346 0.07 18.83 9.21
N ALA A 347 1.02 18.82 10.14
CA ALA A 347 0.89 18.15 11.42
C ALA A 347 1.64 18.85 12.53
N LEU A 348 1.14 18.64 13.76
CA LEU A 348 1.74 19.07 15.01
C LEU A 348 2.02 17.90 15.92
N GLY A 349 3.07 18.06 16.71
CA GLY A 349 3.56 17.02 17.58
C GLY A 349 4.67 17.51 18.49
N TYR A 350 5.39 16.56 19.07
CA TYR A 350 6.58 16.82 19.87
C TYR A 350 7.80 16.17 19.23
N LEU A 351 8.91 16.91 19.23
CA LEU A 351 10.21 16.44 18.76
C LEU A 351 10.95 15.70 19.88
N TYR A 352 11.54 14.56 19.52
CA TYR A 352 12.42 13.76 20.37
C TYR A 352 13.66 13.41 19.56
N GLY A 353 14.68 14.28 19.61
CA GLY A 353 15.83 14.16 18.70
C GLY A 353 15.40 14.43 17.25
N ASP A 354 15.55 13.43 16.39
CA ASP A 354 15.15 13.46 14.97
C ASP A 354 13.80 12.73 14.70
N GLU A 355 13.05 12.36 15.75
CA GLU A 355 11.69 11.83 15.66
C GLU A 355 10.65 12.93 15.92
N LEU A 356 9.66 13.06 15.03
CA LEU A 356 8.43 13.82 15.27
C LEU A 356 7.31 12.87 15.67
N ARG A 357 6.83 12.96 16.91
CA ARG A 357 5.61 12.26 17.37
C ARG A 357 4.39 13.11 17.05
N VAL A 358 3.66 12.72 16.01
CA VAL A 358 2.49 13.43 15.51
C VAL A 358 1.29 13.18 16.43
N LEU A 359 0.69 14.27 16.92
CA LEU A 359 -0.50 14.25 17.78
C LEU A 359 -1.74 14.79 17.08
N SER A 360 -1.56 15.72 16.15
CA SER A 360 -2.65 16.30 15.37
C SER A 360 -2.18 16.51 13.94
N GLN A 361 -3.06 16.28 12.97
CA GLN A 361 -2.76 16.46 11.56
C GLN A 361 -4.00 16.88 10.78
N SER A 362 -3.76 17.51 9.64
CA SER A 362 -4.80 17.79 8.66
C SER A 362 -4.25 17.58 7.26
N ALA A 363 -5.01 16.87 6.44
CA ALA A 363 -4.70 16.66 5.03
C ALA A 363 -5.90 17.03 4.15
N ARG A 364 -5.64 17.62 2.98
CA ARG A 364 -6.73 17.85 2.02
C ARG A 364 -7.35 16.53 1.60
N SER A 365 -8.68 16.48 1.58
CA SER A 365 -9.45 15.35 1.07
C SER A 365 -10.66 15.85 0.29
N LYS A 366 -11.40 14.96 -0.39
CA LYS A 366 -12.68 15.34 -1.01
C LYS A 366 -13.69 15.86 0.03
N LYS A 367 -13.66 15.31 1.25
CA LYS A 367 -14.55 15.71 2.36
C LYS A 367 -14.11 17.02 3.01
N GLN A 368 -12.81 17.25 3.10
CA GLN A 368 -12.21 18.46 3.66
C GLN A 368 -11.19 19.04 2.65
N PRO A 369 -11.67 19.78 1.63
CA PRO A 369 -10.79 20.30 0.58
C PRO A 369 -9.89 21.43 1.05
N GLU A 370 -10.32 22.20 2.04
CA GLU A 370 -9.55 23.29 2.66
C GLU A 370 -8.65 22.74 3.78
N ILE A 371 -7.46 23.33 3.93
CA ILE A 371 -6.60 23.07 5.08
C ILE A 371 -6.90 24.12 6.17
N PRO A 372 -7.15 23.72 7.42
CA PRO A 372 -7.28 24.66 8.53
C PRO A 372 -5.93 25.35 8.77
N ARG A 373 -5.96 26.64 9.07
CA ARG A 373 -4.78 27.42 9.47
C ARG A 373 -4.38 27.20 10.92
N GLU A 374 -5.27 26.59 11.68
CA GLU A 374 -5.18 26.45 13.13
C GLU A 374 -5.28 24.98 13.51
N MET A 375 -4.54 24.60 14.54
CA MET A 375 -4.53 23.24 15.07
C MET A 375 -4.12 23.26 16.54
N GLU A 376 -4.65 22.31 17.29
CA GLU A 376 -4.39 22.16 18.71
C GLU A 376 -3.66 20.86 19.02
N ILE A 377 -2.81 20.91 20.03
CA ILE A 377 -2.17 19.74 20.66
C ILE A 377 -2.23 19.89 22.19
N PRO A 378 -2.29 18.78 22.96
CA PRO A 378 -2.21 18.84 24.42
C PRO A 378 -0.88 19.43 24.88
N VAL A 379 -0.88 20.10 26.03
CA VAL A 379 0.35 20.62 26.68
C VAL A 379 1.09 19.46 27.35
N TYR A 380 2.24 19.10 26.79
CA TYR A 380 3.21 18.16 27.35
C TYR A 380 4.59 18.82 27.45
N GLU A 381 5.48 18.21 28.23
CA GLU A 381 6.89 18.59 28.23
C GLU A 381 7.54 18.17 26.91
N GLY A 382 8.26 19.08 26.26
CA GLY A 382 9.00 18.79 25.04
C GLY A 382 9.17 20.00 24.13
N GLU A 383 9.76 19.76 22.97
CA GLU A 383 9.87 20.75 21.90
C GLU A 383 8.71 20.55 20.92
N ILE A 384 7.88 21.58 20.70
CA ILE A 384 6.77 21.49 19.76
C ILE A 384 7.33 21.42 18.33
N GLY A 385 6.96 20.36 17.63
CA GLY A 385 7.31 20.12 16.23
C GLY A 385 6.15 20.45 15.30
N LEU A 386 6.47 21.11 14.19
CA LEU A 386 5.56 21.42 13.09
C LEU A 386 6.08 20.76 11.82
N ARG A 387 5.20 20.06 11.09
CA ARG A 387 5.50 19.51 9.77
C ARG A 387 4.54 20.06 8.73
N LEU A 388 5.09 20.57 7.64
CA LEU A 388 4.36 21.01 6.45
C LEU A 388 4.76 20.12 5.28
N SER A 389 3.81 19.59 4.51
CA SER A 389 4.11 18.82 3.31
C SER A 389 3.45 19.44 2.10
N ASP A 390 4.24 19.68 1.06
CA ASP A 390 3.73 20.20 -0.19
C ASP A 390 3.18 19.08 -1.10
N VAL A 391 2.43 19.47 -2.12
CA VAL A 391 1.86 18.58 -3.13
C VAL A 391 2.89 17.78 -3.93
N ARG A 392 4.17 18.15 -3.88
CA ARG A 392 5.30 17.46 -4.54
C ARG A 392 5.97 16.42 -3.62
N GLY A 393 5.43 16.22 -2.42
CA GLY A 393 5.97 15.26 -1.46
C GLY A 393 7.10 15.81 -0.60
N LYS A 394 7.49 17.07 -0.78
CA LYS A 394 8.54 17.68 0.04
C LYS A 394 7.97 18.05 1.40
N SER A 395 8.60 17.56 2.46
CA SER A 395 8.24 17.90 3.84
C SER A 395 9.22 18.91 4.42
N TYR A 396 8.71 19.85 5.21
CA TYR A 396 9.43 20.88 5.93
C TYR A 396 9.14 20.70 7.42
N TYR A 397 10.19 20.64 8.23
CA TYR A 397 10.09 20.39 9.66
C TYR A 397 10.62 21.58 10.43
N TYR A 398 9.89 21.96 11.46
CA TYR A 398 10.22 23.10 12.30
C TYR A 398 10.05 22.80 13.77
N ARG A 399 10.96 23.35 14.58
CA ARG A 399 10.79 23.55 16.00
C ARG A 399 10.10 24.89 16.23
N ILE A 400 9.02 24.90 17.01
CA ILE A 400 8.36 26.13 17.43
C ILE A 400 9.07 26.66 18.68
N ILE A 401 9.64 27.85 18.59
CA ILE A 401 10.23 28.55 19.72
C ILE A 401 9.11 29.26 20.48
N HIS A 402 8.85 28.86 21.71
CA HIS A 402 7.91 29.53 22.62
C HIS A 402 8.53 29.69 24.01
N GLU A 403 8.13 30.73 24.74
CA GLU A 403 8.59 30.91 26.11
C GLU A 403 8.07 29.77 27.00
N ARG A 404 8.99 29.11 27.72
CA ARG A 404 8.66 28.16 28.78
C ARG A 404 8.37 28.96 30.04
N ASN A 405 7.13 29.43 30.20
CA ASN A 405 6.65 29.96 31.48
C ASN A 405 6.26 28.83 32.42
#